data_AF-M2SA90-F1
#
_entry.id   AF-M2SA90-F1
#
_cell.length_a   1.000
_cell.length_b   1.000
_cell.length_c   1.000
_cell.angle_alpha   90.00
_cell.angle_beta   90.00
_cell.angle_gamma   90.00
#
_symmetry.space_group_name_H-M   'P 1'
#
loop_
_entity.id
_entity.type
_entity.pdbx_description
1 polymer ?
#
loop_
_entity_poly.entity_id
_entity_poly.type
_entity_poly.pdbx_seq_one_letter_code
_entity_poly.pdbx_strand_id
1 'polypeptide(L)'
;MSISFKIHYVTVPDQVLFVVFDDGKEVPLTWTEGHYWVGNYNYEAPKHYTWHYVVRSYDSGKNLREEEIIGTREHDFVSKAQVHDWWFYPWLTEIVEDPSEKELKETEERLKREAEEAERKRKEEEERLAAEEAERKRKEEEERLRKEEEERLKKEEEERLKKEEEERLRKEEEERLRKEEEERLAAEEAERKRKELEAAKTPSPTPEEEKKKEKELKIRLCGSETNWDLFKMWTGKACCHVLYDSTVDEFTAEAFNECVGGNNSVIVFIHSQGYIFGSYTSVKIPEAGENGAEVKKDSKSFAFSFSNPYGHGAIRYICDEPDTTLKLFPNNDTENVVEVHNFFTVKQEKDKCYISKNFEKSYNETSGRGALMFVRAVEPDTFPIDELIAVKLTFNKNR
;
A
#
# COMPACT_ATOMS: atom_id res chain seq x y z
N MET A 1 -7.66 -33.15 17.82
CA MET A 1 -8.43 -31.96 17.44
C MET A 1 -9.40 -32.33 16.32
N SER A 2 -10.31 -31.43 15.96
CA SER A 2 -11.29 -31.67 14.89
C SER A 2 -11.33 -30.49 13.93
N ILE A 3 -11.47 -30.79 12.64
CA ILE A 3 -11.72 -29.83 11.57
C ILE A 3 -13.15 -30.04 11.10
N SER A 4 -13.98 -29.01 11.18
CA SER A 4 -15.35 -29.01 10.65
C SER A 4 -15.36 -28.33 9.30
N PHE A 5 -15.61 -29.09 8.23
CA PHE A 5 -15.72 -28.56 6.87
C PHE A 5 -17.16 -28.19 6.55
N LYS A 6 -17.33 -27.05 5.87
CA LYS A 6 -18.57 -26.61 5.25
C LYS A 6 -18.24 -26.02 3.89
N ILE A 7 -18.61 -26.70 2.81
CA ILE A 7 -18.39 -26.23 1.43
C ILE A 7 -19.71 -25.90 0.73
N HIS A 8 -19.77 -24.77 0.04
CA HIS A 8 -20.85 -24.48 -0.90
C HIS A 8 -20.61 -25.16 -2.25
N TYR A 9 -21.48 -26.11 -2.61
CA TYR A 9 -21.43 -26.82 -3.88
C TYR A 9 -22.83 -27.21 -4.38
N VAL A 10 -23.21 -26.69 -5.55
CA VAL A 10 -24.49 -26.99 -6.20
C VAL A 10 -24.41 -28.37 -6.85
N THR A 11 -25.06 -29.34 -6.21
CA THR A 11 -25.07 -30.74 -6.65
C THR A 11 -26.15 -31.04 -7.69
N VAL A 12 -25.93 -32.14 -8.42
CA VAL A 12 -26.90 -32.81 -9.30
C VAL A 12 -27.36 -34.10 -8.57
N PRO A 13 -28.57 -34.65 -8.83
CA PRO A 13 -28.98 -35.93 -8.24
C PRO A 13 -27.92 -37.04 -8.43
N ASP A 14 -27.86 -37.96 -7.45
CA ASP A 14 -26.98 -39.15 -7.43
C ASP A 14 -25.48 -38.85 -7.37
N GLN A 15 -25.10 -37.68 -6.83
CA GLN A 15 -23.72 -37.30 -6.55
C GLN A 15 -23.45 -37.20 -5.06
N VAL A 16 -22.24 -37.59 -4.67
CA VAL A 16 -21.70 -37.45 -3.31
C VAL A 16 -20.38 -36.68 -3.36
N LEU A 17 -20.14 -35.88 -2.32
CA LEU A 17 -18.95 -35.03 -2.22
C LEU A 17 -18.04 -35.54 -1.10
N PHE A 18 -16.74 -35.53 -1.38
CA PHE A 18 -15.69 -35.89 -0.44
C PHE A 18 -14.69 -34.75 -0.34
N VAL A 19 -14.14 -34.53 0.85
CA VAL A 19 -12.86 -33.82 0.99
C VAL A 19 -11.74 -34.86 1.05
N VAL A 20 -10.67 -34.63 0.30
CA VAL A 20 -9.52 -35.54 0.17
C VAL A 20 -8.25 -34.80 0.53
N PHE A 21 -7.49 -35.35 1.46
CA PHE A 21 -6.23 -34.79 1.96
C PHE A 21 -5.01 -35.34 1.20
N ASP A 22 -3.89 -34.62 1.28
CA ASP A 22 -2.58 -35.03 0.76
C ASP A 22 -2.06 -36.36 1.32
N ASP A 23 -2.43 -36.71 2.55
CA ASP A 23 -2.11 -38.00 3.15
C ASP A 23 -2.99 -39.16 2.65
N GLY A 24 -3.84 -38.91 1.65
CA GLY A 24 -4.71 -39.89 1.00
C GLY A 24 -5.98 -40.23 1.79
N LYS A 25 -6.19 -39.61 2.95
CA LYS A 25 -7.43 -39.77 3.72
C LYS A 25 -8.55 -38.96 3.07
N GLU A 26 -9.75 -39.48 3.18
CA GLU A 26 -10.95 -38.86 2.64
C GLU A 26 -12.07 -38.84 3.67
N VAL A 27 -12.89 -37.80 3.62
CA VAL A 27 -14.06 -37.64 4.48
C VAL A 27 -15.28 -37.43 3.61
N PRO A 28 -16.30 -38.31 3.70
CA PRO A 28 -17.57 -38.10 3.03
C PRO A 28 -18.29 -36.90 3.65
N LEU A 29 -18.84 -36.04 2.81
CA LEU A 29 -19.62 -34.89 3.25
C LEU A 29 -21.11 -35.20 3.14
N THR A 30 -21.89 -34.57 4.01
CA THR A 30 -23.35 -34.68 4.03
C THR A 30 -23.95 -33.41 3.49
N TRP A 31 -24.87 -33.53 2.53
CA TRP A 31 -25.61 -32.40 1.99
C TRP A 31 -26.55 -31.79 3.04
N THR A 32 -26.69 -30.48 3.00
CA THR A 32 -27.57 -29.67 3.87
C THR A 32 -28.27 -28.60 3.04
N GLU A 33 -29.31 -27.99 3.62
CA GLU A 33 -30.08 -26.92 2.97
C GLU A 33 -29.17 -25.77 2.49
N GLY A 34 -29.52 -25.17 1.34
CA GLY A 34 -28.73 -24.10 0.73
C GLY A 34 -27.51 -24.57 -0.07
N HIS A 35 -27.48 -25.84 -0.51
CA HIS A 35 -26.39 -26.43 -1.30
C HIS A 35 -25.03 -26.43 -0.57
N TYR A 36 -25.07 -26.54 0.77
CA TYR A 36 -23.88 -26.74 1.57
C TYR A 36 -23.65 -28.22 1.85
N TRP A 37 -22.38 -28.61 1.89
CA TRP A 37 -21.94 -29.93 2.28
C TRP A 37 -21.06 -29.82 3.52
N VAL A 38 -21.34 -30.63 4.53
CA VAL A 38 -20.64 -30.57 5.81
C VAL A 38 -19.99 -31.90 6.18
N GLY A 39 -18.84 -31.85 6.84
CA GLY A 39 -18.11 -33.02 7.29
C GLY A 39 -17.19 -32.70 8.45
N ASN A 40 -16.80 -33.71 9.21
CA ASN A 40 -15.88 -33.55 10.34
C ASN A 40 -14.70 -34.50 10.19
N TYR A 41 -13.52 -34.00 10.47
CA TYR A 41 -12.28 -34.76 10.40
C TYR A 41 -11.49 -34.64 11.71
N ASN A 42 -11.14 -35.79 12.30
CA ASN A 42 -10.32 -35.82 13.51
C ASN A 42 -8.86 -36.00 13.15
N TYR A 43 -8.00 -35.20 13.78
CA TYR A 43 -6.56 -35.21 13.51
C TYR A 43 -5.74 -34.95 14.79
N GLU A 44 -4.46 -35.30 14.73
CA GLU A 44 -3.47 -35.00 15.78
C GLU A 44 -2.75 -33.70 15.43
N ALA A 45 -2.80 -32.71 16.33
CA ALA A 45 -2.22 -31.39 16.13
C ALA A 45 -0.79 -31.31 16.73
N PRO A 46 0.11 -30.49 16.16
CA PRO A 46 -0.06 -29.68 14.95
C PRO A 46 0.16 -30.50 13.67
N LYS A 47 -0.61 -30.23 12.62
CA LYS A 47 -0.40 -30.89 11.33
C LYS A 47 -0.79 -29.98 10.17
N HIS A 48 0.11 -29.91 9.19
CA HIS A 48 -0.15 -29.31 7.89
C HIS A 48 -1.02 -30.24 7.04
N TYR A 49 -2.03 -29.68 6.39
CA TYR A 49 -2.86 -30.39 5.43
C TYR A 49 -3.01 -29.57 4.16
N THR A 50 -2.96 -30.25 3.02
CA THR A 50 -3.55 -29.74 1.78
C THR A 50 -4.74 -30.60 1.41
N TRP A 51 -5.83 -30.00 0.91
CA TRP A 51 -7.06 -30.74 0.60
C TRP A 51 -7.75 -30.26 -0.68
N HIS A 52 -8.42 -31.16 -1.38
CA HIS A 52 -9.32 -30.85 -2.50
C HIS A 52 -10.67 -31.52 -2.28
N TYR A 53 -11.65 -31.13 -3.09
CA TYR A 53 -12.94 -31.80 -3.13
C TYR A 53 -13.10 -32.71 -4.36
N VAL A 54 -13.70 -33.89 -4.15
CA VAL A 54 -13.98 -34.88 -5.19
C VAL A 54 -15.46 -35.23 -5.20
N VAL A 55 -16.07 -35.14 -6.38
CA VAL A 55 -17.46 -35.55 -6.61
C VAL A 55 -17.46 -36.96 -7.19
N ARG A 56 -18.21 -37.87 -6.56
CA ARG A 56 -18.38 -39.26 -7.02
C ARG A 56 -19.85 -39.58 -7.29
N SER A 57 -20.08 -40.55 -8.16
CA SER A 57 -21.39 -41.14 -8.37
C SER A 57 -21.81 -41.94 -7.13
N TYR A 58 -23.03 -41.74 -6.65
CA TYR A 58 -23.58 -42.45 -5.49
C TYR A 58 -23.62 -43.97 -5.71
N ASP A 59 -24.12 -44.41 -6.87
CA ASP A 59 -24.32 -45.84 -7.15
C ASP A 59 -23.02 -46.59 -7.50
N SER A 60 -22.15 -45.95 -8.28
CA SER A 60 -20.96 -46.61 -8.84
C SER A 60 -19.67 -46.29 -8.10
N GLY A 61 -19.66 -45.26 -7.25
CA GLY A 61 -18.45 -44.74 -6.59
C GLY A 61 -17.43 -44.11 -7.55
N LYS A 62 -17.73 -44.02 -8.86
CA LYS A 62 -16.79 -43.49 -9.86
C LYS A 62 -16.57 -41.99 -9.66
N ASN A 63 -15.31 -41.55 -9.73
CA ASN A 63 -14.97 -40.13 -9.77
C ASN A 63 -15.62 -39.47 -10.99
N LEU A 64 -16.44 -38.46 -10.73
CA LEU A 64 -17.13 -37.68 -11.75
C LEU A 64 -16.40 -36.37 -12.00
N ARG A 65 -15.96 -35.70 -10.94
CA ARG A 65 -15.25 -34.42 -10.98
C ARG A 65 -14.28 -34.31 -9.82
N GLU A 66 -13.20 -33.60 -10.04
CA GLU A 66 -12.17 -33.28 -9.08
C GLU A 66 -11.93 -31.77 -9.15
N GLU A 67 -11.82 -31.12 -7.99
CA GLU A 67 -11.53 -29.69 -7.91
C GLU A 67 -10.12 -29.43 -8.47
N GLU A 68 -10.01 -28.61 -9.52
CA GLU A 68 -8.72 -28.22 -10.07
C GLU A 68 -8.05 -27.21 -9.12
N ILE A 69 -7.12 -27.68 -8.29
CA ILE A 69 -6.43 -26.82 -7.31
C ILE A 69 -5.40 -25.94 -8.02
N ILE A 70 -5.62 -24.62 -7.93
CA ILE A 70 -4.58 -23.60 -8.04
C ILE A 70 -4.29 -23.07 -6.61
N GLY A 71 -3.51 -23.83 -5.85
CA GLY A 71 -2.75 -23.41 -4.65
C GLY A 71 -3.47 -22.75 -3.45
N THR A 72 -4.75 -23.02 -3.17
CA THR A 72 -5.52 -22.25 -2.15
C THR A 72 -6.08 -23.04 -0.97
N ARG A 73 -5.91 -24.36 -0.94
CA ARG A 73 -6.47 -25.23 0.11
C ARG A 73 -5.36 -25.91 0.91
N GLU A 74 -4.61 -25.11 1.65
CA GLU A 74 -3.56 -25.55 2.55
C GLU A 74 -3.61 -24.77 3.87
N HIS A 75 -3.35 -25.43 5.00
CA HIS A 75 -3.32 -24.78 6.31
C HIS A 75 -2.58 -25.61 7.35
N ASP A 76 -1.89 -24.92 8.26
CA ASP A 76 -1.26 -25.51 9.45
C ASP A 76 -2.25 -25.57 10.61
N PHE A 77 -2.93 -26.70 10.77
CA PHE A 77 -3.95 -26.83 11.81
C PHE A 77 -3.31 -27.11 13.17
N VAL A 78 -3.50 -26.19 14.12
CA VAL A 78 -2.93 -26.30 15.49
C VAL A 78 -3.98 -26.53 16.58
N SER A 79 -5.25 -26.20 16.31
CA SER A 79 -6.36 -26.36 17.25
C SER A 79 -7.67 -26.81 16.56
N LYS A 80 -8.79 -26.82 17.28
CA LYS A 80 -10.08 -27.09 16.62
C LYS A 80 -10.35 -26.00 15.58
N ALA A 81 -10.72 -26.39 14.38
CA ALA A 81 -10.88 -25.47 13.27
C ALA A 81 -12.24 -25.65 12.58
N GLN A 82 -12.79 -24.55 12.07
CA GLN A 82 -13.91 -24.54 11.14
C GLN A 82 -13.42 -24.04 9.79
N VAL A 83 -13.74 -24.78 8.74
CA VAL A 83 -13.31 -24.52 7.36
C VAL A 83 -14.52 -24.16 6.49
N HIS A 84 -14.45 -22.92 6.04
CA HIS A 84 -15.30 -22.07 5.22
C HIS A 84 -15.14 -22.16 3.70
N ASP A 85 -15.67 -23.16 2.98
CA ASP A 85 -15.24 -23.40 1.59
C ASP A 85 -16.29 -23.08 0.51
N TRP A 86 -15.81 -22.71 -0.68
CA TRP A 86 -16.62 -22.54 -1.89
C TRP A 86 -15.95 -23.23 -3.08
N TRP A 87 -16.66 -24.14 -3.76
CA TRP A 87 -16.10 -24.93 -4.87
C TRP A 87 -15.61 -24.05 -6.03
N PHE A 88 -16.39 -23.04 -6.40
CA PHE A 88 -16.07 -22.15 -7.53
C PHE A 88 -15.19 -20.96 -7.14
N TYR A 89 -14.92 -20.79 -5.84
CA TYR A 89 -14.17 -19.66 -5.30
C TYR A 89 -13.19 -20.14 -4.21
N PRO A 90 -12.20 -20.99 -4.56
CA PRO A 90 -11.32 -21.62 -3.57
C PRO A 90 -10.45 -20.60 -2.79
N TRP A 91 -10.27 -19.39 -3.33
CA TRP A 91 -9.60 -18.28 -2.63
C TRP A 91 -10.43 -17.62 -1.52
N LEU A 92 -11.74 -17.93 -1.42
CA LEU A 92 -12.59 -17.47 -0.32
C LEU A 92 -12.54 -18.42 0.88
N THR A 93 -11.62 -19.38 0.93
CA THR A 93 -11.46 -20.29 2.07
C THR A 93 -11.31 -19.51 3.38
N GLU A 94 -12.31 -19.62 4.26
CA GLU A 94 -12.28 -19.02 5.60
C GLU A 94 -11.88 -20.10 6.61
N ILE A 95 -10.87 -19.86 7.44
CA ILE A 95 -10.45 -20.79 8.49
C ILE A 95 -10.54 -20.08 9.82
N VAL A 96 -11.39 -20.61 10.72
CA VAL A 96 -11.53 -20.12 12.08
C VAL A 96 -11.00 -21.18 13.02
N GLU A 97 -9.82 -20.93 13.59
CA GLU A 97 -9.27 -21.74 14.66
C GLU A 97 -9.76 -21.23 16.01
N ASP A 98 -10.16 -22.16 16.88
CA ASP A 98 -10.49 -21.87 18.27
C ASP A 98 -9.15 -21.76 19.04
N PRO A 99 -8.69 -20.55 19.39
CA PRO A 99 -7.46 -20.41 20.15
C PRO A 99 -7.62 -21.14 21.47
N SER A 100 -6.62 -21.93 21.85
CA SER A 100 -6.72 -22.68 23.10
C SER A 100 -6.94 -21.70 24.27
N GLU A 101 -7.78 -22.05 25.26
CA GLU A 101 -8.05 -21.19 26.43
C GLU A 101 -6.76 -20.75 27.15
N LYS A 102 -5.68 -21.51 26.99
CA LYS A 102 -4.35 -21.23 27.54
C LYS A 102 -3.65 -20.10 26.78
N GLU A 103 -3.70 -20.07 25.45
CA GLU A 103 -3.07 -19.04 24.63
C GLU A 103 -3.81 -17.69 24.72
N LEU A 104 -5.14 -17.71 24.85
CA LEU A 104 -5.92 -16.49 25.14
C LEU A 104 -5.50 -15.87 26.48
N LYS A 105 -5.35 -16.67 27.53
CA LYS A 105 -4.88 -16.17 28.84
C LYS A 105 -3.45 -15.64 28.79
N GLU A 106 -2.54 -16.34 28.10
CA GLU A 106 -1.15 -15.90 27.97
C GLU A 106 -1.02 -14.60 27.15
N THR A 107 -1.85 -14.42 26.11
CA THR A 107 -1.86 -13.19 25.30
C THR A 107 -2.48 -12.01 26.03
N GLU A 108 -3.57 -12.21 26.77
CA GLU A 108 -4.16 -11.17 27.63
C GLU A 108 -3.18 -10.73 28.73
N GLU A 109 -2.50 -11.67 29.38
CA GLU A 109 -1.47 -11.34 30.37
C GLU A 109 -0.29 -10.58 29.77
N ARG A 110 0.15 -10.94 28.55
CA ARG A 110 1.24 -10.24 27.87
C ARG A 110 0.86 -8.81 27.51
N LEU A 111 -0.33 -8.60 26.95
CA LEU A 111 -0.84 -7.27 26.63
C LEU A 111 -0.98 -6.39 27.88
N LYS A 112 -1.40 -6.99 29.01
CA LYS A 112 -1.48 -6.27 30.28
C LYS A 112 -0.10 -5.83 30.77
N ARG A 113 0.93 -6.68 30.69
CA ARG A 113 2.31 -6.33 31.07
C ARG A 113 2.89 -5.23 30.18
N GLU A 114 2.64 -5.31 28.87
CA GLU A 114 3.10 -4.29 27.91
C GLU A 114 2.44 -2.94 28.16
N ALA A 115 1.14 -2.92 28.48
CA ALA A 115 0.42 -1.70 28.85
C ALA A 115 0.97 -1.08 30.16
N GLU A 116 1.22 -1.89 31.18
CA GLU A 116 1.82 -1.43 32.44
C GLU A 116 3.25 -0.89 32.25
N GLU A 117 4.06 -1.52 31.39
CA GLU A 117 5.42 -1.05 31.08
C GLU A 117 5.39 0.26 30.26
N ALA A 118 4.47 0.38 29.31
CA ALA A 118 4.28 1.61 28.54
C ALA A 118 3.81 2.77 29.41
N GLU A 119 2.93 2.53 30.38
CA GLU A 119 2.51 3.55 31.35
C GLU A 119 3.66 3.98 32.26
N ARG A 120 4.50 3.04 32.72
CA ARG A 120 5.69 3.36 33.51
C ARG A 120 6.68 4.24 32.74
N LYS A 121 6.97 3.88 31.48
CA LYS A 121 7.86 4.66 30.60
C LYS A 121 7.33 6.07 30.36
N ARG A 122 6.01 6.24 30.17
CA ARG A 122 5.39 7.56 30.03
C ARG A 122 5.58 8.42 31.28
N LYS A 123 5.38 7.86 32.48
CA LYS A 123 5.60 8.59 33.74
C LYS A 123 7.08 8.97 33.95
N GLU A 124 8.00 8.05 33.66
CA GLU A 124 9.45 8.32 33.74
C GLU A 124 9.88 9.42 32.74
N GLU A 125 9.33 9.43 31.53
CA GLU A 125 9.63 10.44 30.51
C GLU A 125 9.05 11.81 30.88
N GLU A 126 7.83 11.87 31.41
CA GLU A 126 7.20 13.10 31.90
C GLU A 126 7.98 13.71 33.08
N GLU A 127 8.45 12.87 34.02
CA GLU A 127 9.29 13.31 35.13
C GLU A 127 10.66 13.83 34.67
N ARG A 128 11.29 13.16 33.69
CA ARG A 128 12.56 13.63 33.10
C ARG A 128 12.40 14.98 32.41
N LEU A 129 11.33 15.17 31.63
CA LEU A 129 11.05 16.43 30.95
C LEU A 129 10.78 17.56 31.96
N ALA A 130 10.04 17.28 33.05
CA ALA A 130 9.81 18.25 34.11
C ALA A 130 11.12 18.66 34.82
N ALA A 131 12.03 17.71 35.04
CA ALA A 131 13.35 17.98 35.62
C ALA A 131 14.24 18.82 34.68
N GLU A 132 14.27 18.51 33.38
CA GLU A 132 15.01 19.29 32.38
C GLU A 132 14.48 20.72 32.25
N GLU A 133 13.15 20.91 32.28
CA GLU A 133 12.56 22.25 32.22
C GLU A 133 12.86 23.07 33.48
N ALA A 134 12.86 22.43 34.66
CA ALA A 134 13.25 23.08 35.91
C ALA A 134 14.73 23.49 35.92
N GLU A 135 15.62 22.65 35.38
CA GLU A 135 17.05 22.99 35.25
C GLU A 135 17.27 24.14 34.25
N ARG A 136 16.54 24.16 33.13
CA ARG A 136 16.61 25.25 32.14
C ARG A 136 16.17 26.58 32.75
N LYS A 137 15.06 26.61 33.48
CA LYS A 137 14.57 27.81 34.18
C LYS A 137 15.58 28.32 35.20
N ARG A 138 16.23 27.43 35.96
CA ARG A 138 17.28 27.80 36.91
C ARG A 138 18.50 28.43 36.22
N LYS A 139 18.93 27.87 35.08
CA LYS A 139 20.05 28.42 34.29
C LYS A 139 19.70 29.80 33.69
N GLU A 140 18.48 29.97 33.18
CA GLU A 140 18.00 31.27 32.66
C GLU A 140 17.91 32.34 33.76
N GLU A 141 17.49 31.97 34.97
CA GLU A 141 17.43 32.89 36.11
C GLU A 141 18.83 33.28 36.62
N GLU A 142 19.78 32.33 36.66
CA GLU A 142 21.18 32.58 37.01
C GLU A 142 21.88 33.49 35.99
N GLU A 143 21.59 33.33 34.69
CA GLU A 143 22.12 34.22 33.64
C GLU A 143 21.54 35.64 33.72
N ARG A 144 20.25 35.78 34.04
CA ARG A 144 19.62 37.08 34.27
C ARG A 144 20.23 37.82 35.46
N LEU A 145 20.44 37.12 36.58
CA LEU A 145 21.07 37.68 37.77
C LEU A 145 22.51 38.13 37.48
N ARG A 146 23.26 37.33 36.71
CA ARG A 146 24.61 37.69 36.28
C ARG A 146 24.61 38.94 35.39
N LYS A 147 23.66 39.07 34.46
CA LYS A 147 23.51 40.27 33.61
C LYS A 147 23.12 41.52 34.43
N GLU A 148 22.25 41.39 35.43
CA GLU A 148 21.89 42.50 36.34
C GLU A 148 23.07 42.93 37.23
N GLU A 149 23.89 41.99 37.70
CA GLU A 149 25.09 42.29 38.49
C GLU A 149 26.18 42.96 37.64
N GLU A 150 26.36 42.52 36.39
CA GLU A 150 27.29 43.11 35.43
C GLU A 150 26.87 44.53 34.99
N GLU A 151 25.57 44.82 34.92
CA GLU A 151 25.04 46.16 34.64
C GLU A 151 25.21 47.12 35.84
N ARG A 152 25.15 46.61 37.07
CA ARG A 152 25.47 47.38 38.29
C ARG A 152 26.95 47.73 38.38
N LEU A 153 27.83 46.79 38.04
CA LEU A 153 29.29 47.00 38.00
C LEU A 153 29.68 48.00 36.89
N LYS A 154 29.05 47.95 35.71
CA LYS A 154 29.28 48.93 34.64
C LYS A 154 28.92 50.37 35.04
N LYS A 155 27.86 50.58 35.83
CA LYS A 155 27.52 51.92 36.36
C LYS A 155 28.51 52.44 37.40
N GLU A 156 29.24 51.57 38.08
CA GLU A 156 30.27 51.94 39.07
C GLU A 156 31.65 52.16 38.40
N GLU A 157 31.90 51.51 37.26
CA GLU A 157 33.13 51.65 36.48
C GLU A 157 33.14 52.87 35.54
N GLU A 158 31.97 53.32 35.06
CA GLU A 158 31.80 54.50 34.19
C GLU A 158 32.25 55.83 34.84
N GLU A 159 32.32 55.89 36.18
CA GLU A 159 32.83 57.05 36.91
C GLU A 159 34.37 57.08 37.01
N ARG A 160 35.03 55.91 36.86
CA ARG A 160 36.51 55.79 36.85
C ARG A 160 37.12 55.91 35.45
N LEU A 161 36.37 55.58 34.40
CA LEU A 161 36.87 55.56 33.01
C LEU A 161 36.97 56.93 32.33
N LYS A 162 36.49 58.02 32.95
CA LYS A 162 36.76 59.40 32.47
C LYS A 162 38.19 59.90 32.70
N LYS A 163 39.06 59.08 33.33
CA LYS A 163 40.49 59.40 33.55
C LYS A 163 41.45 58.57 32.70
N GLU A 164 40.96 57.65 31.88
CA GLU A 164 41.79 56.75 31.07
C GLU A 164 41.50 56.90 29.57
N GLU A 165 40.98 58.07 29.18
CA GLU A 165 40.92 58.55 27.78
C GLU A 165 42.32 58.89 27.22
N GLU A 166 43.38 58.71 28.03
CA GLU A 166 44.76 59.00 27.67
C GLU A 166 45.64 57.75 27.50
N GLU A 167 45.03 56.59 27.26
CA GLU A 167 45.68 55.51 26.50
C GLU A 167 44.89 55.17 25.23
N ARG A 168 44.39 56.25 24.60
CA ARG A 168 44.41 56.38 23.14
C ARG A 168 45.66 55.72 22.56
N LEU A 169 45.52 55.18 21.35
CA LEU A 169 46.60 54.84 20.41
C LEU A 169 47.08 53.38 20.32
N ARG A 170 46.35 52.38 20.85
CA ARG A 170 46.73 50.98 20.55
C ARG A 170 45.64 50.06 19.97
N LYS A 171 44.45 50.56 19.67
CA LYS A 171 43.38 49.76 19.04
C LYS A 171 42.78 50.38 17.77
N GLU A 172 43.47 51.33 17.17
CA GLU A 172 43.12 51.92 15.87
C GLU A 172 43.38 50.94 14.70
N GLU A 173 43.97 49.78 14.97
CA GLU A 173 44.27 48.73 13.99
C GLU A 173 43.17 47.65 13.89
N GLU A 174 42.25 47.56 14.85
CA GLU A 174 41.22 46.51 14.93
C GLU A 174 39.90 46.91 14.24
N GLU A 175 39.71 48.21 13.95
CA GLU A 175 38.46 48.74 13.39
C GLU A 175 38.32 48.53 11.88
N ARG A 176 39.43 48.29 11.17
CA ARG A 176 39.42 48.07 9.71
C ARG A 176 39.05 46.66 9.28
N LEU A 177 39.18 45.66 10.14
CA LEU A 177 38.85 44.25 9.83
C LEU A 177 37.40 43.88 10.12
N ARG A 178 36.72 44.63 11.00
CA ARG A 178 35.37 44.27 11.48
C ARG A 178 34.25 44.71 10.54
N LYS A 179 34.46 45.74 9.71
CA LYS A 179 33.44 46.24 8.75
C LYS A 179 33.27 45.38 7.49
N GLU A 180 34.27 44.58 7.11
CA GLU A 180 34.22 43.77 5.88
C GLU A 180 33.60 42.37 6.10
N GLU A 181 33.58 41.87 7.34
CA GLU A 181 32.99 40.58 7.72
C GLU A 181 31.51 40.68 8.11
N GLU A 182 31.09 41.83 8.68
CA GLU A 182 29.71 42.09 9.11
C GLU A 182 28.74 42.26 7.93
N GLU A 183 29.22 42.82 6.81
CA GLU A 183 28.43 43.01 5.60
C GLU A 183 28.22 41.70 4.81
N ARG A 184 29.20 40.77 4.89
CA ARG A 184 29.12 39.45 4.24
C ARG A 184 28.19 38.49 4.98
N LEU A 185 28.18 38.52 6.31
CA LEU A 185 27.30 37.70 7.16
C LEU A 185 25.83 38.18 7.12
N ALA A 186 25.58 39.49 7.05
CA ALA A 186 24.23 40.04 6.97
C ALA A 186 23.51 39.67 5.65
N ALA A 187 24.24 39.61 4.53
CA ALA A 187 23.69 39.20 3.23
C ALA A 187 23.36 37.70 3.16
N GLU A 188 24.21 36.84 3.73
CA GLU A 188 24.00 35.39 3.79
C GLU A 188 22.85 35.00 4.74
N GLU A 189 22.71 35.69 5.87
CA GLU A 189 21.62 35.45 6.83
C GLU A 189 20.27 35.96 6.30
N ALA A 190 20.24 37.07 5.54
CA ALA A 190 19.03 37.57 4.91
C ALA A 190 18.53 36.66 3.79
N GLU A 191 19.42 36.07 2.98
CA GLU A 191 19.05 35.09 1.95
C GLU A 191 18.59 33.76 2.58
N ARG A 192 19.24 33.31 3.65
CA ARG A 192 18.82 32.12 4.41
C ARG A 192 17.45 32.31 5.05
N LYS A 193 17.21 33.45 5.73
CA LYS A 193 15.90 33.78 6.30
C LYS A 193 14.80 33.93 5.25
N ARG A 194 15.12 34.38 4.03
CA ARG A 194 14.13 34.49 2.94
C ARG A 194 13.72 33.13 2.40
N LYS A 195 14.68 32.21 2.19
CA LYS A 195 14.41 30.81 1.81
C LYS A 195 13.73 30.01 2.93
N GLU A 196 14.09 30.29 4.19
CA GLU A 196 13.46 29.70 5.38
C GLU A 196 12.03 30.24 5.60
N LEU A 197 11.76 31.52 5.36
CA LEU A 197 10.40 32.08 5.35
C LEU A 197 9.56 31.56 4.17
N GLU A 198 10.16 31.22 3.03
CA GLU A 198 9.45 30.62 1.91
C GLU A 198 9.08 29.15 2.19
N ALA A 199 10.01 28.38 2.79
CA ALA A 199 9.75 27.02 3.23
C ALA A 199 8.78 26.96 4.44
N ALA A 200 8.80 27.96 5.32
CA ALA A 200 7.92 28.06 6.49
C ALA A 200 6.54 28.69 6.20
N LYS A 201 6.29 29.17 4.98
CA LYS A 201 4.97 29.69 4.57
C LYS A 201 3.98 28.61 4.14
N THR A 202 4.44 27.38 3.98
CA THR A 202 3.57 26.20 3.96
C THR A 202 3.70 25.50 5.29
N PRO A 203 2.63 25.41 6.11
CA PRO A 203 2.68 24.57 7.29
C PRO A 203 2.98 23.13 6.84
N SER A 204 4.05 22.54 7.40
CA SER A 204 4.27 21.10 7.26
C SER A 204 3.02 20.41 7.76
N PRO A 205 2.41 19.50 6.98
CA PRO A 205 1.19 18.83 7.39
C PRO A 205 1.44 18.11 8.71
N THR A 206 0.50 18.25 9.64
CA THR A 206 0.53 17.51 10.90
C THR A 206 0.43 16.00 10.61
N PRO A 207 0.92 15.12 11.51
CA PRO A 207 0.80 13.67 11.31
C PRO A 207 -0.65 13.19 11.13
N GLU A 208 -1.63 13.93 11.66
CA GLU A 208 -3.05 13.67 11.46
C GLU A 208 -3.52 14.06 10.05
N GLU A 209 -3.07 15.19 9.52
CA GLU A 209 -3.36 15.63 8.15
C GLU A 209 -2.70 14.72 7.11
N GLU A 210 -1.48 14.23 7.36
CA GLU A 210 -0.83 13.25 6.49
C GLU A 210 -1.60 11.93 6.45
N LYS A 211 -2.02 11.40 7.61
CA LYS A 211 -2.86 10.20 7.67
C LYS A 211 -4.20 10.41 6.96
N LYS A 212 -4.81 11.59 7.10
CA LYS A 212 -6.06 11.93 6.42
C LYS A 212 -5.86 11.98 4.90
N LYS A 213 -4.81 12.64 4.41
CA LYS A 213 -4.47 12.67 2.98
C LYS A 213 -4.18 11.29 2.42
N GLU A 214 -3.45 10.46 3.18
CA GLU A 214 -3.16 9.08 2.79
C GLU A 214 -4.46 8.25 2.68
N LYS A 215 -5.38 8.43 3.64
CA LYS A 215 -6.69 7.79 3.63
C LYS A 215 -7.52 8.21 2.40
N GLU A 216 -7.60 9.51 2.14
CA GLU A 216 -8.32 10.08 0.99
C GLU A 216 -7.73 9.59 -0.34
N LEU A 217 -6.40 9.53 -0.45
CA LEU A 217 -5.72 9.00 -1.64
C LEU A 217 -6.08 7.52 -1.87
N LYS A 218 -6.05 6.68 -0.83
CA LYS A 218 -6.39 5.25 -0.95
C LYS A 218 -7.83 5.04 -1.42
N ILE A 219 -8.76 5.83 -0.87
CA ILE A 219 -10.17 5.79 -1.27
C ILE A 219 -10.33 6.27 -2.71
N ARG A 220 -9.63 7.35 -3.13
CA ARG A 220 -9.64 7.80 -4.52
C ARG A 220 -9.15 6.67 -5.44
N LEU A 221 -7.99 6.09 -5.19
CA LEU A 221 -7.39 5.07 -6.05
C LEU A 221 -8.27 3.82 -6.20
N CYS A 222 -8.79 3.29 -5.09
CA CYS A 222 -9.42 1.96 -5.05
C CYS A 222 -10.94 1.99 -4.85
N GLY A 223 -11.54 3.16 -4.66
CA GLY A 223 -12.96 3.34 -4.33
C GLY A 223 -13.33 3.06 -2.87
N SER A 224 -12.54 2.26 -2.14
CA SER A 224 -12.76 1.92 -0.73
C SER A 224 -11.48 1.49 -0.02
N GLU A 225 -11.51 1.51 1.32
CA GLU A 225 -10.42 0.96 2.14
C GLU A 225 -10.31 -0.55 2.04
N THR A 226 -11.44 -1.26 1.88
CA THR A 226 -11.44 -2.72 1.73
C THR A 226 -10.73 -3.15 0.44
N ASN A 227 -10.92 -2.40 -0.64
CA ASN A 227 -10.20 -2.64 -1.90
C ASN A 227 -8.70 -2.36 -1.76
N TRP A 228 -8.34 -1.33 -0.97
CA TRP A 228 -6.94 -1.08 -0.61
C TRP A 228 -6.34 -2.25 0.21
N ASP A 229 -7.08 -2.84 1.14
CA ASP A 229 -6.63 -3.99 1.93
C ASP A 229 -6.41 -5.23 1.06
N LEU A 230 -7.33 -5.53 0.14
CA LEU A 230 -7.16 -6.59 -0.87
C LEU A 230 -5.91 -6.37 -1.71
N PHE A 231 -5.66 -5.12 -2.08
CA PHE A 231 -4.49 -4.77 -2.86
C PHE A 231 -3.17 -4.97 -2.10
N LYS A 232 -3.13 -4.62 -0.81
CA LYS A 232 -1.98 -4.92 0.06
C LYS A 232 -1.73 -6.43 0.12
N MET A 233 -2.81 -7.22 0.20
CA MET A 233 -2.72 -8.68 0.21
C MET A 233 -2.19 -9.23 -1.13
N TRP A 234 -2.61 -8.68 -2.27
CA TRP A 234 -2.15 -9.13 -3.60
C TRP A 234 -0.69 -8.81 -3.88
N THR A 235 -0.17 -7.69 -3.36
CA THR A 235 1.17 -7.17 -3.70
C THR A 235 2.20 -7.33 -2.59
N GLY A 236 1.76 -7.54 -1.35
CA GLY A 236 2.59 -7.50 -0.13
C GLY A 236 3.09 -6.09 0.22
N LYS A 237 2.58 -5.04 -0.42
CA LYS A 237 3.07 -3.66 -0.27
C LYS A 237 1.99 -2.79 0.35
N ALA A 238 2.38 -1.93 1.30
CA ALA A 238 1.43 -1.20 2.13
C ALA A 238 1.48 0.33 1.95
N CYS A 239 2.51 0.85 1.30
CA CYS A 239 2.71 2.27 1.07
C CYS A 239 2.67 2.56 -0.43
N CYS A 240 2.15 3.73 -0.81
CA CYS A 240 2.09 4.15 -2.20
C CYS A 240 2.52 5.60 -2.38
N HIS A 241 3.14 5.88 -3.52
CA HIS A 241 3.57 7.21 -3.94
C HIS A 241 3.08 7.47 -5.36
N VAL A 242 2.30 8.53 -5.55
CA VAL A 242 1.79 8.90 -6.87
C VAL A 242 2.97 9.30 -7.75
N LEU A 243 3.10 8.64 -8.90
CA LEU A 243 4.10 8.96 -9.91
C LEU A 243 3.50 9.85 -10.99
N TYR A 244 2.28 9.55 -11.42
CA TYR A 244 1.56 10.25 -12.47
C TYR A 244 0.09 10.39 -12.08
N ASP A 245 -0.49 11.56 -12.30
CA ASP A 245 -1.90 11.87 -12.11
C ASP A 245 -2.37 12.78 -13.25
N SER A 246 -3.17 12.23 -14.17
CA SER A 246 -3.71 12.97 -15.32
C SER A 246 -4.55 14.21 -15.02
N THR A 247 -4.90 14.45 -13.75
CA THR A 247 -5.57 15.69 -13.31
C THR A 247 -4.60 16.83 -13.04
N VAL A 248 -3.32 16.50 -12.86
CA VAL A 248 -2.22 17.43 -12.55
C VAL A 248 -1.18 17.45 -13.68
N ASP A 249 -0.82 16.27 -14.17
CA ASP A 249 0.18 16.05 -15.20
C ASP A 249 -0.43 16.11 -16.60
N GLU A 250 0.40 16.39 -17.60
CA GLU A 250 -0.06 16.41 -18.99
C GLU A 250 -0.52 15.01 -19.45
N PHE A 251 -1.59 14.98 -20.24
CA PHE A 251 -2.16 13.73 -20.75
C PHE A 251 -1.50 13.33 -22.08
N THR A 252 -0.20 13.04 -22.01
CA THR A 252 0.66 12.69 -23.16
C THR A 252 1.50 11.44 -22.85
N ALA A 253 2.01 10.76 -23.89
CA ALA A 253 2.93 9.65 -23.72
C ALA A 253 4.21 10.10 -23.00
N GLU A 254 4.77 11.24 -23.39
CA GLU A 254 5.98 11.83 -22.79
C GLU A 254 5.85 12.02 -21.28
N ALA A 255 4.81 12.73 -20.82
CA ALA A 255 4.61 13.00 -19.40
C ALA A 255 4.38 11.71 -18.60
N PHE A 256 3.60 10.77 -19.14
CA PHE A 256 3.43 9.46 -18.49
C PHE A 256 4.76 8.71 -18.37
N ASN A 257 5.53 8.63 -19.47
CA ASN A 257 6.81 7.93 -19.55
C ASN A 257 7.85 8.50 -18.58
N GLU A 258 7.99 9.82 -18.49
CA GLU A 258 8.93 10.49 -17.57
C GLU A 258 8.61 10.19 -16.10
N CYS A 259 7.32 10.10 -15.77
CA CYS A 259 6.87 9.80 -14.41
C CYS A 259 7.10 8.33 -14.02
N VAL A 260 6.81 7.38 -14.92
CA VAL A 260 6.87 5.94 -14.61
C VAL A 260 8.21 5.28 -14.94
N GLY A 261 9.00 5.89 -15.83
CA GLY A 261 10.32 5.44 -16.24
C GLY A 261 11.23 5.15 -15.05
N GLY A 262 11.94 4.03 -15.11
CA GLY A 262 12.89 3.63 -14.07
C GLY A 262 12.28 3.11 -12.76
N ASN A 263 10.96 3.19 -12.58
CA ASN A 263 10.26 2.68 -11.40
C ASN A 263 9.89 1.20 -11.54
N ASN A 264 9.67 0.53 -10.41
CA ASN A 264 9.18 -0.84 -10.35
C ASN A 264 8.00 -0.91 -9.39
N SER A 265 7.27 -2.04 -9.39
CA SER A 265 6.07 -2.20 -8.56
C SER A 265 5.08 -1.05 -8.76
N VAL A 266 4.84 -0.72 -10.03
CA VAL A 266 3.96 0.36 -10.44
C VAL A 266 2.58 -0.21 -10.71
N ILE A 267 1.56 0.46 -10.21
CA ILE A 267 0.17 0.19 -10.54
C ILE A 267 -0.35 1.33 -11.40
N VAL A 268 -1.10 0.99 -12.44
CA VAL A 268 -1.83 1.92 -13.28
C VAL A 268 -3.32 1.75 -12.98
N PHE A 269 -3.97 2.83 -12.55
CA PHE A 269 -5.41 2.91 -12.30
C PHE A 269 -6.09 3.67 -13.43
N ILE A 270 -7.24 3.14 -13.86
CA ILE A 270 -8.17 3.75 -14.78
C ILE A 270 -9.47 3.99 -14.04
N HIS A 271 -9.91 5.24 -13.99
CA HIS A 271 -11.26 5.62 -13.58
C HIS A 271 -12.06 5.99 -14.82
N SER A 272 -13.21 5.35 -14.98
CA SER A 272 -14.10 5.59 -16.12
C SER A 272 -15.54 5.32 -15.73
N GLN A 273 -16.40 6.32 -15.81
CA GLN A 273 -17.85 6.19 -15.60
C GLN A 273 -18.22 5.59 -14.23
N GLY A 274 -17.40 5.85 -13.20
CA GLY A 274 -17.57 5.28 -11.85
C GLY A 274 -17.01 3.86 -11.68
N TYR A 275 -16.39 3.29 -12.71
CA TYR A 275 -15.67 2.02 -12.65
C TYR A 275 -14.18 2.26 -12.42
N ILE A 276 -13.56 1.31 -11.71
CA ILE A 276 -12.14 1.38 -11.33
C ILE A 276 -11.50 0.05 -11.67
N PHE A 277 -10.51 0.09 -12.54
CA PHE A 277 -9.74 -1.07 -12.96
C PHE A 277 -8.32 -0.67 -13.32
N GLY A 278 -7.47 -1.64 -13.62
CA GLY A 278 -6.08 -1.33 -13.93
C GLY A 278 -5.18 -2.53 -13.93
N SER A 279 -3.88 -2.27 -13.99
CA SER A 279 -2.85 -3.31 -14.00
C SER A 279 -1.73 -3.01 -13.03
N TYR A 280 -1.06 -4.07 -12.58
CA TYR A 280 0.13 -3.99 -11.76
C TYR A 280 1.32 -4.55 -12.54
N THR A 281 2.42 -3.80 -12.52
CA THR A 281 3.72 -4.16 -13.09
C THR A 281 4.75 -4.25 -11.97
N SER A 282 5.29 -5.44 -11.74
CA SER A 282 6.21 -5.73 -10.63
C SER A 282 7.65 -5.35 -10.95
N VAL A 283 8.07 -5.52 -12.21
CA VAL A 283 9.45 -5.32 -12.65
C VAL A 283 9.74 -3.84 -12.95
N LYS A 284 11.01 -3.53 -13.19
CA LYS A 284 11.44 -2.18 -13.54
C LYS A 284 10.93 -1.80 -14.93
N ILE A 285 10.24 -0.68 -15.02
CA ILE A 285 9.79 -0.06 -16.26
C ILE A 285 11.01 0.59 -16.94
N PRO A 286 11.30 0.25 -18.20
CA PRO A 286 12.37 0.87 -18.97
C PRO A 286 12.06 2.33 -19.31
N GLU A 287 13.11 3.12 -19.60
CA GLU A 287 12.93 4.45 -20.19
C GLU A 287 12.45 4.30 -21.64
N ALA A 288 11.35 4.95 -22.01
CA ALA A 288 10.74 4.82 -23.34
C ALA A 288 11.60 5.45 -24.45
N GLY A 289 12.11 6.66 -24.22
CA GLY A 289 12.87 7.44 -25.20
C GLY A 289 12.13 7.62 -26.54
N GLU A 290 12.89 7.77 -27.63
CA GLU A 290 12.36 8.06 -28.97
C GLU A 290 11.65 6.87 -29.64
N ASN A 291 11.93 5.62 -29.21
CA ASN A 291 11.42 4.42 -29.87
C ASN A 291 10.29 3.73 -29.08
N GLY A 292 9.92 4.26 -27.92
CA GLY A 292 9.08 3.55 -26.96
C GLY A 292 9.81 2.38 -26.31
N ALA A 293 9.13 1.72 -25.37
CA ALA A 293 9.70 0.56 -24.69
C ALA A 293 8.63 -0.41 -24.21
N GLU A 294 9.05 -1.64 -23.93
CA GLU A 294 8.17 -2.71 -23.48
C GLU A 294 8.73 -3.36 -22.22
N VAL A 295 7.85 -3.56 -21.24
CA VAL A 295 8.10 -4.41 -20.09
C VAL A 295 7.82 -5.86 -20.50
N LYS A 296 8.81 -6.73 -20.30
CA LYS A 296 8.76 -8.14 -20.71
C LYS A 296 9.00 -9.06 -19.52
N LYS A 297 8.43 -10.27 -19.59
CA LYS A 297 8.67 -11.37 -18.64
C LYS A 297 8.31 -11.02 -17.18
N ASP A 298 7.23 -10.29 -16.97
CA ASP A 298 6.74 -9.98 -15.63
C ASP A 298 5.71 -11.00 -15.15
N SER A 299 6.20 -12.09 -14.55
CA SER A 299 5.36 -13.18 -14.03
C SER A 299 4.49 -12.81 -12.83
N LYS A 300 4.70 -11.63 -12.23
CA LYS A 300 3.89 -11.13 -11.11
C LYS A 300 2.95 -10.00 -11.54
N SER A 301 2.88 -9.72 -12.83
CA SER A 301 1.90 -8.78 -13.37
C SER A 301 0.49 -9.34 -13.28
N PHE A 302 -0.48 -8.45 -13.09
CA PHE A 302 -1.90 -8.83 -13.07
C PHE A 302 -2.77 -7.64 -13.46
N ALA A 303 -3.94 -7.93 -14.01
CA ALA A 303 -5.04 -6.98 -14.16
C ALA A 303 -6.00 -7.08 -12.97
N PHE A 304 -6.78 -6.04 -12.70
CA PHE A 304 -7.78 -6.04 -11.65
C PHE A 304 -8.97 -5.17 -12.01
N SER A 305 -10.10 -5.41 -11.33
CA SER A 305 -11.25 -4.51 -11.27
C SER A 305 -11.69 -4.36 -9.82
N PHE A 306 -11.81 -3.12 -9.35
CA PHE A 306 -12.28 -2.77 -7.99
C PHE A 306 -13.75 -2.33 -7.98
N SER A 307 -14.19 -1.66 -9.05
CA SER A 307 -15.58 -1.28 -9.29
C SER A 307 -15.92 -1.61 -10.74
N ASN A 308 -17.08 -2.24 -10.97
CA ASN A 308 -17.47 -2.76 -12.28
C ASN A 308 -18.97 -2.57 -12.55
N PRO A 309 -19.39 -2.66 -13.82
CA PRO A 309 -20.79 -2.45 -14.24
C PRO A 309 -21.80 -3.50 -13.78
N TYR A 310 -21.34 -4.56 -13.10
CA TYR A 310 -22.15 -5.71 -12.71
C TYR A 310 -22.29 -5.87 -11.19
N GLY A 311 -21.70 -4.97 -10.40
CA GLY A 311 -21.71 -5.06 -8.94
C GLY A 311 -20.97 -6.28 -8.39
N HIS A 312 -20.05 -6.85 -9.18
CA HIS A 312 -19.15 -7.90 -8.69
C HIS A 312 -18.16 -7.31 -7.68
N GLY A 313 -17.73 -8.11 -6.70
CA GLY A 313 -16.66 -7.69 -5.79
C GLY A 313 -15.33 -7.46 -6.53
N ALA A 314 -14.34 -6.89 -5.84
CA ALA A 314 -13.02 -6.72 -6.40
C ALA A 314 -12.44 -8.05 -6.90
N ILE A 315 -11.84 -8.04 -8.09
CA ILE A 315 -11.34 -9.24 -8.76
C ILE A 315 -9.97 -8.98 -9.38
N ARG A 316 -9.13 -10.02 -9.40
CA ARG A 316 -7.77 -10.03 -9.94
C ARG A 316 -7.64 -11.08 -11.02
N TYR A 317 -6.95 -10.72 -12.09
CA TYR A 317 -6.67 -11.56 -13.25
C TYR A 317 -5.16 -11.67 -13.48
N ILE A 318 -4.65 -12.89 -13.54
CA ILE A 318 -3.26 -13.24 -13.82
C ILE A 318 -3.10 -13.42 -15.33
N CYS A 319 -1.99 -12.94 -15.87
CA CYS A 319 -1.63 -13.14 -17.27
C CYS A 319 -0.95 -14.51 -17.44
N ASP A 320 -1.49 -15.36 -18.32
CA ASP A 320 -1.00 -16.72 -18.56
C ASP A 320 0.33 -16.73 -19.32
N GLU A 321 0.55 -15.74 -20.21
CA GLU A 321 1.74 -15.60 -21.05
C GLU A 321 2.34 -14.18 -20.94
N PRO A 322 3.15 -13.88 -19.90
CA PRO A 322 3.63 -12.53 -19.61
C PRO A 322 4.84 -12.12 -20.48
N ASP A 323 4.85 -12.46 -21.77
CA ASP A 323 5.95 -12.11 -22.68
C ASP A 323 6.10 -10.60 -22.83
N THR A 324 4.97 -9.89 -22.91
CA THR A 324 4.88 -8.42 -22.85
C THR A 324 3.76 -8.05 -21.90
N THR A 325 4.00 -7.07 -21.01
CA THR A 325 3.06 -6.66 -19.97
C THR A 325 2.58 -5.23 -20.18
N LEU A 326 3.53 -4.29 -20.21
CA LEU A 326 3.27 -2.86 -20.33
C LEU A 326 4.07 -2.34 -21.52
N LYS A 327 3.44 -1.55 -22.37
CA LYS A 327 4.06 -0.89 -23.50
C LYS A 327 3.95 0.62 -23.33
N LEU A 328 5.12 1.25 -23.33
CA LEU A 328 5.30 2.68 -23.39
C LEU A 328 5.45 3.08 -24.85
N PHE A 329 4.60 3.98 -25.31
CA PHE A 329 4.71 4.54 -26.65
C PHE A 329 5.88 5.54 -26.72
N PRO A 330 6.43 5.82 -27.91
CA PRO A 330 7.40 6.90 -28.09
C PRO A 330 6.92 8.21 -27.47
N ASN A 331 7.83 9.02 -26.92
CA ASN A 331 7.45 10.31 -26.31
C ASN A 331 6.72 11.25 -27.28
N ASN A 332 6.99 11.15 -28.58
CA ASN A 332 6.34 11.93 -29.63
C ASN A 332 5.06 11.28 -30.21
N ASP A 333 4.56 10.19 -29.60
CA ASP A 333 3.30 9.57 -30.01
C ASP A 333 2.13 10.53 -29.69
N THR A 334 1.33 10.82 -30.71
CA THR A 334 0.20 11.76 -30.64
C THR A 334 -1.16 11.07 -30.58
N GLU A 335 -1.16 9.73 -30.53
CA GLU A 335 -2.35 8.90 -30.57
C GLU A 335 -2.52 8.10 -29.28
N ASN A 336 -1.44 7.58 -28.71
CA ASN A 336 -1.47 6.64 -27.60
C ASN A 336 -0.61 7.13 -26.43
N VAL A 337 -1.09 6.89 -25.20
CA VAL A 337 -0.38 7.24 -23.95
C VAL A 337 0.33 6.00 -23.39
N VAL A 338 -0.42 4.92 -23.15
CA VAL A 338 0.10 3.67 -22.57
C VAL A 338 -0.79 2.49 -22.96
N GLU A 339 -0.18 1.32 -23.11
CA GLU A 339 -0.89 0.07 -23.38
C GLU A 339 -0.49 -1.00 -22.37
N VAL A 340 -1.48 -1.73 -21.86
CA VAL A 340 -1.28 -2.99 -21.14
C VAL A 340 -1.64 -4.13 -22.08
N HIS A 341 -0.68 -5.01 -22.33
CA HIS A 341 -0.76 -6.01 -23.38
C HIS A 341 -2.01 -6.90 -23.24
N ASN A 342 -2.75 -7.02 -24.36
CA ASN A 342 -4.04 -7.71 -24.46
C ASN A 342 -5.07 -7.30 -23.39
N PHE A 343 -4.93 -6.14 -22.75
CA PHE A 343 -5.89 -5.66 -21.78
C PHE A 343 -6.50 -4.32 -22.17
N PHE A 344 -5.77 -3.21 -22.14
CA PHE A 344 -6.32 -1.93 -22.56
C PHE A 344 -5.27 -1.04 -23.20
N THR A 345 -5.74 -0.12 -24.05
CA THR A 345 -4.92 0.97 -24.60
C THR A 345 -5.56 2.29 -24.23
N VAL A 346 -4.78 3.16 -23.60
CA VAL A 346 -5.15 4.54 -23.33
C VAL A 346 -4.69 5.40 -24.51
N LYS A 347 -5.64 6.05 -25.16
CA LYS A 347 -5.38 6.98 -26.26
C LYS A 347 -5.30 8.41 -25.73
N GLN A 348 -4.60 9.28 -26.45
CA GLN A 348 -4.52 10.70 -26.08
C GLN A 348 -5.89 11.38 -26.20
N GLU A 349 -6.70 10.99 -27.18
CA GLU A 349 -8.13 11.28 -27.20
C GLU A 349 -8.85 10.43 -26.14
N LYS A 350 -9.17 11.06 -25.00
CA LYS A 350 -9.72 10.39 -23.80
C LYS A 350 -10.96 9.53 -24.07
N ASP A 351 -11.80 9.89 -25.05
CA ASP A 351 -13.04 9.18 -25.42
C ASP A 351 -12.83 7.96 -26.34
N LYS A 352 -11.59 7.72 -26.77
CA LYS A 352 -11.25 6.67 -27.74
C LYS A 352 -10.43 5.52 -27.13
N CYS A 353 -10.33 5.43 -25.81
CA CYS A 353 -9.66 4.31 -25.14
C CYS A 353 -10.46 3.01 -25.36
N TYR A 354 -9.80 1.85 -25.31
CA TYR A 354 -10.51 0.57 -25.53
C TYR A 354 -9.91 -0.56 -24.70
N ILE A 355 -10.77 -1.53 -24.36
CA ILE A 355 -10.36 -2.82 -23.80
C ILE A 355 -10.14 -3.78 -24.97
N SER A 356 -9.04 -4.51 -24.95
CA SER A 356 -8.68 -5.49 -25.99
C SER A 356 -9.65 -6.67 -26.00
N LYS A 357 -10.10 -7.06 -27.18
CA LYS A 357 -10.89 -8.29 -27.42
C LYS A 357 -10.11 -9.59 -27.20
N ASN A 358 -8.80 -9.50 -26.91
CA ASN A 358 -7.95 -10.65 -26.63
C ASN A 358 -7.73 -10.86 -25.13
N PHE A 359 -8.40 -10.09 -24.26
CA PHE A 359 -8.23 -10.20 -22.81
C PHE A 359 -8.41 -11.64 -22.31
N GLU A 360 -9.49 -12.30 -22.73
CA GLU A 360 -9.80 -13.68 -22.31
C GLU A 360 -8.84 -14.74 -22.84
N LYS A 361 -7.96 -14.38 -23.81
CA LYS A 361 -6.93 -15.28 -24.33
C LYS A 361 -5.62 -15.20 -23.55
N SER A 362 -5.40 -14.09 -22.85
CA SER A 362 -4.13 -13.82 -22.15
C SER A 362 -4.27 -13.79 -20.65
N TYR A 363 -5.49 -13.63 -20.14
CA TYR A 363 -5.75 -13.55 -18.70
C TYR A 363 -6.73 -14.64 -18.28
N ASN A 364 -6.53 -15.15 -17.06
CA ASN A 364 -7.39 -16.16 -16.44
C ASN A 364 -8.77 -15.60 -16.03
N GLU A 365 -9.62 -15.35 -17.02
CA GLU A 365 -10.94 -14.77 -16.81
C GLU A 365 -11.85 -15.74 -16.03
N THR A 366 -12.26 -15.34 -14.84
CA THR A 366 -13.05 -16.18 -13.91
C THR A 366 -14.44 -15.61 -13.61
N SER A 367 -14.78 -14.43 -14.12
CA SER A 367 -16.07 -13.80 -13.81
C SER A 367 -17.22 -14.25 -14.71
N GLY A 368 -16.91 -14.87 -15.86
CA GLY A 368 -17.90 -15.20 -16.88
C GLY A 368 -18.44 -13.98 -17.64
N ARG A 369 -17.80 -12.81 -17.49
CA ARG A 369 -18.15 -11.56 -18.18
C ARG A 369 -17.13 -11.12 -19.22
N GLY A 370 -15.96 -11.75 -19.26
CA GLY A 370 -14.94 -11.35 -20.23
C GLY A 370 -14.40 -9.95 -20.00
N ALA A 371 -13.90 -9.36 -21.08
CA ALA A 371 -13.43 -7.97 -21.13
C ALA A 371 -14.50 -6.93 -20.73
N LEU A 372 -15.80 -7.27 -20.83
CA LEU A 372 -16.88 -6.38 -20.42
C LEU A 372 -16.93 -6.12 -18.91
N MET A 373 -16.19 -6.91 -18.09
CA MET A 373 -16.12 -6.72 -16.64
C MET A 373 -15.59 -5.33 -16.26
N PHE A 374 -14.67 -4.76 -17.03
CA PHE A 374 -13.99 -3.51 -16.66
C PHE A 374 -14.85 -2.29 -16.94
N VAL A 375 -15.39 -2.26 -18.15
CA VAL A 375 -16.29 -1.24 -18.69
C VAL A 375 -17.21 -1.92 -19.69
N ARG A 376 -18.39 -1.34 -19.94
CA ARG A 376 -19.36 -1.90 -20.90
C ARG A 376 -18.97 -1.66 -22.37
N ALA A 377 -17.67 -1.71 -22.68
CA ALA A 377 -17.11 -1.47 -24.00
C ALA A 377 -15.87 -2.35 -24.21
N VAL A 378 -15.79 -3.00 -25.36
CA VAL A 378 -14.65 -3.83 -25.79
C VAL A 378 -14.43 -3.54 -27.27
N GLU A 379 -13.18 -3.52 -27.72
CA GLU A 379 -12.80 -3.24 -29.10
C GLU A 379 -13.72 -3.99 -30.10
N PRO A 380 -14.37 -3.29 -31.06
CA PRO A 380 -14.05 -1.93 -31.53
C PRO A 380 -14.72 -0.78 -30.76
N ASP A 381 -15.57 -1.06 -29.76
CA ASP A 381 -16.20 -0.01 -28.97
C ASP A 381 -15.18 0.65 -28.03
N THR A 382 -15.32 1.97 -27.85
CA THR A 382 -14.42 2.76 -27.00
C THR A 382 -15.11 3.20 -25.71
N PHE A 383 -14.31 3.61 -24.73
CA PHE A 383 -14.77 4.20 -23.48
C PHE A 383 -13.99 5.48 -23.17
N PRO A 384 -14.62 6.44 -22.46
CA PRO A 384 -13.96 7.65 -21.98
C PRO A 384 -13.16 7.38 -20.71
N ILE A 385 -12.01 8.02 -20.56
CA ILE A 385 -11.24 7.99 -19.31
C ILE A 385 -11.42 9.29 -18.53
N ASP A 386 -11.83 9.17 -17.27
CA ASP A 386 -11.97 10.31 -16.36
C ASP A 386 -10.60 10.63 -15.75
N GLU A 387 -9.94 9.61 -15.18
CA GLU A 387 -8.62 9.72 -14.55
C GLU A 387 -7.72 8.53 -14.91
N LEU A 388 -6.47 8.81 -15.24
CA LEU A 388 -5.35 7.88 -15.30
C LEU A 388 -4.36 8.24 -14.18
N ILE A 389 -4.08 7.27 -13.31
CA ILE A 389 -3.15 7.47 -12.18
C ILE A 389 -2.14 6.33 -12.15
N ALA A 390 -0.85 6.64 -12.14
CA ALA A 390 0.21 5.66 -11.90
C ALA A 390 0.83 5.87 -10.53
N VAL A 391 1.03 4.78 -9.79
CA VAL A 391 1.47 4.83 -8.39
C VAL A 391 2.56 3.80 -8.16
N LYS A 392 3.65 4.21 -7.51
CA LYS A 392 4.69 3.31 -7.04
C LYS A 392 4.32 2.72 -5.70
N LEU A 393 4.45 1.41 -5.58
CA LEU A 393 4.25 0.72 -4.31
C LEU A 393 5.57 0.42 -3.62
N THR A 394 5.56 0.55 -2.30
CA THR A 394 6.72 0.22 -1.46
C THR A 394 6.30 -0.59 -0.23
N PHE A 395 7.26 -1.35 0.30
CA PHE A 395 7.10 -2.01 1.59
C PHE A 395 7.04 -0.95 2.69
N ASN A 396 6.30 -1.27 3.75
CA ASN A 396 6.33 -0.46 4.96
C ASN A 396 7.72 -0.65 5.61
N LYS A 397 8.56 0.40 5.60
CA LYS A 397 9.91 0.37 6.19
C LYS A 397 9.90 0.24 7.72
N ASN A 398 8.74 0.30 8.36
CA ASN A 398 8.59 0.21 9.82
C ASN A 398 8.30 -1.22 10.33
N ARG A 399 8.75 -2.26 9.63
CA ARG A 399 8.71 -3.65 10.11
C ARG A 399 10.05 -4.34 9.92
#